data_AF-A0A9R0VKC6-F1
#
_entry.id   AF-A0A9R0VKC6-F1
#
_cell.length_a   1.000
_cell.length_b   1.000
_cell.length_c   1.000
_cell.angle_alpha   90.00
_cell.angle_beta   90.00
_cell.angle_gamma   90.00
#
_symmetry.space_group_name_H-M   'P 1'
#
loop_
_entity.id
_entity.type
_entity.pdbx_description
1 polymer ?
#
loop_
_entity_poly.entity_id
_entity_poly.type
_entity_poly.pdbx_seq_one_letter_code
_entity_poly.pdbx_strand_id
1 'polypeptide(L)'
;MLPTRVIKKTLNTEKNCKECLIRNISPQPQQPQDDQQWLLTCIPQYLGFSGSKPVATLLIYQCLLHWRSFEAMKTGVFDRILHAINSAIEAEHDVRTLAYWLSNLSALTVLLQRSFKTTRTALSTPQRRRFSSERTFHTSQTSNAGLAYLGGQSVVGATGLPQVEAKYPALLFKQQLVDLIEKVYGMISDSVKKELNPLLELCIQDPRTSHSNLAKSNTNGLGQQNQLAHWLSIVKVIANYLDVLKANHVPSILVHKLFVQIFSLIDVQLFNRLLLRRECCSFSNGEYVKAGLAELKHWSDNATREFAGSAWEALKHIRQAVDFLVISLKPMRTLREIRADVCQALSIQQLERIVGMYLDDVNGSNTISAEFASSLKAAAREEANTVTTFSILLDDDSSIPFSLDDITKTMPTIEMADDDLLPFVRENPGFAFLLQRGE
;
A
#
# COMPACT_ATOMS: atom_id res chain seq x y z
N MET A 1 -9.44 -39.39 65.10
CA MET A 1 -8.00 -39.11 65.09
C MET A 1 -7.66 -38.32 63.84
N LEU A 2 -7.16 -37.08 64.04
CA LEU A 2 -6.21 -36.32 63.20
C LEU A 2 -6.59 -35.99 61.73
N PRO A 3 -6.19 -34.80 61.23
CA PRO A 3 -7.19 -33.81 60.85
C PRO A 3 -7.09 -33.33 59.40
N THR A 4 -8.23 -32.90 58.87
CA THR A 4 -8.48 -32.19 57.60
C THR A 4 -7.80 -30.81 57.50
N ARG A 5 -6.75 -30.54 58.29
CA ARG A 5 -6.02 -29.27 58.37
C ARG A 5 -4.74 -29.20 57.51
N VAL A 6 -4.36 -30.29 56.83
CA VAL A 6 -3.10 -30.33 56.07
C VAL A 6 -3.26 -29.95 54.59
N ILE A 7 -4.44 -30.15 53.97
CA ILE A 7 -4.62 -29.86 52.53
C ILE A 7 -4.92 -28.37 52.26
N LYS A 8 -5.47 -27.63 53.23
CA LYS A 8 -5.64 -26.16 53.12
C LYS A 8 -4.37 -25.36 53.42
N LYS A 9 -3.31 -25.96 53.95
CA LYS A 9 -2.05 -25.25 54.23
C LYS A 9 -1.12 -25.17 53.02
N THR A 10 -1.18 -26.14 52.10
CA THR A 10 -0.35 -26.15 50.88
C THR A 10 -0.89 -25.21 49.79
N LEU A 11 -2.21 -25.08 49.63
CA LEU A 11 -2.79 -24.10 48.69
C LEU A 11 -2.65 -22.64 49.13
N ASN A 12 -2.55 -22.38 50.45
CA ASN A 12 -2.35 -21.02 50.96
C ASN A 12 -0.87 -20.59 50.97
N THR A 13 0.09 -21.51 50.90
CA THR A 13 1.51 -21.17 50.79
C THR A 13 1.91 -20.88 49.34
N GLU A 14 1.35 -21.57 48.35
CA GLU A 14 1.56 -21.23 46.94
C GLU A 14 0.88 -19.91 46.52
N LYS A 15 -0.29 -19.59 47.08
CA LYS A 15 -0.93 -18.27 46.86
C LYS A 15 -0.12 -17.13 47.48
N ASN A 16 0.43 -17.33 48.68
CA ASN A 16 1.26 -16.31 49.34
C ASN A 16 2.65 -16.16 48.70
N CYS A 17 3.21 -17.19 48.05
CA CYS A 17 4.43 -17.04 47.25
C CYS A 17 4.21 -16.24 45.95
N LYS A 18 3.02 -16.34 45.33
CA LYS A 18 2.67 -15.49 44.16
C LYS A 18 2.39 -14.05 44.56
N GLU A 19 1.77 -13.79 45.71
CA GLU A 19 1.58 -12.42 46.21
C GLU A 19 2.87 -11.77 46.76
N CYS A 20 3.82 -12.55 47.30
CA CYS A 20 5.12 -12.03 47.72
C CYS A 20 6.07 -11.72 46.55
N LEU A 21 5.98 -12.41 45.40
CA LEU A 21 6.76 -12.04 44.22
C LEU A 21 6.27 -10.74 43.55
N ILE A 22 4.99 -10.39 43.74
CA ILE A 22 4.41 -9.14 43.20
C ILE A 22 4.70 -7.94 44.11
N ARG A 23 4.96 -8.16 45.41
CA ARG A 23 5.21 -7.08 46.38
C ARG A 23 6.67 -6.61 46.50
N ASN A 24 7.64 -7.29 45.90
CA ASN A 24 9.07 -6.95 46.04
C ASN A 24 9.69 -6.23 44.83
N ILE A 25 8.88 -5.78 43.87
CA ILE A 25 9.31 -4.76 42.93
C ILE A 25 8.87 -3.42 43.51
N SER A 26 9.65 -2.89 44.46
CA SER A 26 9.60 -1.45 44.72
C SER A 26 10.11 -0.76 43.45
N PRO A 27 9.28 -0.03 42.69
CA PRO A 27 9.80 0.77 41.60
C PRO A 27 10.53 1.93 42.29
N GLN A 28 11.85 1.99 42.15
CA GLN A 28 12.46 3.31 42.22
C GLN A 28 11.79 4.16 41.14
N PRO A 29 11.45 5.44 41.39
CA PRO A 29 10.95 6.31 40.35
C PRO A 29 12.05 6.47 39.28
N GLN A 30 11.98 5.65 38.24
CA GLN A 30 12.82 5.78 37.05
C GLN A 30 12.52 7.14 36.45
N GLN A 31 13.57 7.89 36.11
CA GLN A 31 13.37 9.22 35.57
C GLN A 31 12.75 9.11 34.17
N PRO A 32 11.86 10.03 33.75
CA PRO A 32 11.24 10.01 32.42
C PRO A 32 12.23 9.96 31.24
N GLN A 33 13.51 10.31 31.46
CA GLN A 33 14.57 10.19 30.47
C GLN A 33 15.05 8.75 30.28
N ASP A 34 15.07 7.93 31.33
CA ASP A 34 15.50 6.53 31.26
C ASP A 34 14.48 5.70 30.48
N ASP A 35 13.18 5.88 30.74
CA ASP A 35 12.09 5.19 30.03
C ASP A 35 12.10 5.48 28.52
N GLN A 36 12.43 6.72 28.15
CA GLN A 36 12.55 7.12 26.74
C GLN A 36 13.72 6.42 26.06
N GLN A 37 14.85 6.25 26.75
CA GLN A 37 16.03 5.59 26.21
C GLN A 37 15.78 4.09 25.97
N TRP A 38 15.01 3.44 26.85
CA TRP A 38 14.56 2.06 26.65
C TRP A 38 13.73 1.92 25.38
N LEU A 39 12.72 2.79 25.17
CA LEU A 39 11.92 2.78 23.94
C LEU A 39 12.79 2.95 22.69
N LEU A 40 13.73 3.90 22.70
CA LEU A 40 14.60 4.17 21.56
C LEU A 40 15.53 2.99 21.23
N THR A 41 15.87 2.16 22.22
CA THR A 41 16.68 0.95 22.01
C THR A 41 15.85 -0.21 21.43
N CYS A 42 14.54 -0.23 21.68
CA CYS A 42 13.62 -1.24 21.15
C CYS A 42 13.14 -0.95 19.72
N ILE A 43 12.95 0.32 19.35
CA ILE A 43 12.42 0.73 18.03
C ILE A 43 13.17 0.10 16.85
N PRO A 44 14.52 0.04 16.83
CA PRO A 44 15.25 -0.57 15.71
C PRO A 44 15.07 -2.08 15.58
N GLN A 45 14.51 -2.75 16.59
CA GLN A 45 14.38 -4.20 16.63
C GLN A 45 13.06 -4.65 15.99
N TYR A 46 13.06 -5.87 15.43
CA TYR A 46 11.83 -6.51 14.97
C TYR A 46 11.04 -7.05 16.17
N LEU A 47 9.96 -6.37 16.55
CA LEU A 47 9.13 -6.75 17.72
C LEU A 47 7.96 -7.68 17.36
N GLY A 48 7.72 -7.92 16.07
CA GLY A 48 6.66 -8.81 15.59
C GLY A 48 5.23 -8.28 15.79
N PHE A 49 4.28 -9.21 15.85
CA PHE A 49 2.84 -8.95 15.88
C PHE A 49 2.15 -9.74 16.99
N SER A 50 1.17 -9.12 17.64
CA SER A 50 0.20 -9.79 18.52
C SER A 50 -1.10 -9.98 17.74
N GLY A 51 -1.32 -11.21 17.24
CA GLY A 51 -2.33 -11.45 16.20
C GLY A 51 -1.99 -10.65 14.94
N SER A 52 -2.87 -9.74 14.52
CA SER A 52 -2.63 -8.82 13.39
C SER A 52 -2.16 -7.42 13.82
N LYS A 53 -1.91 -7.18 15.12
CA LYS A 53 -1.57 -5.87 15.65
C LYS A 53 -0.04 -5.73 15.77
N PRO A 54 0.60 -4.70 15.18
CA PRO A 54 2.03 -4.53 15.26
C PRO A 54 2.47 -4.13 16.68
N VAL A 55 3.39 -4.89 17.29
CA VAL A 55 3.79 -4.68 18.70
C VAL A 55 4.49 -3.34 18.89
N ALA A 56 5.38 -2.94 17.96
CA ALA A 56 6.08 -1.66 18.05
C ALA A 56 5.11 -0.47 17.96
N THR A 57 4.06 -0.53 17.13
CA THR A 57 2.99 0.46 17.12
C THR A 57 2.32 0.61 18.48
N LEU A 58 1.88 -0.51 19.08
CA LEU A 58 1.17 -0.48 20.36
C LEU A 58 2.07 0.10 21.45
N LEU A 59 3.34 -0.34 21.49
CA LEU A 59 4.34 0.13 22.44
C LEU A 59 4.58 1.65 22.32
N ILE A 60 4.88 2.14 21.12
CA ILE A 60 5.12 3.56 20.85
C ILE A 60 3.89 4.38 21.26
N TYR A 61 2.70 3.96 20.82
CA TYR A 61 1.46 4.67 21.11
C TYR A 61 1.16 4.74 22.61
N GLN A 62 1.32 3.63 23.35
CA GLN A 62 1.10 3.60 24.79
C GLN A 62 2.11 4.44 25.56
N CYS A 63 3.41 4.41 25.20
CA CYS A 63 4.43 5.27 25.79
C CYS A 63 4.09 6.76 25.60
N LEU A 64 3.70 7.15 24.38
CA LEU A 64 3.33 8.53 24.07
C LEU A 64 2.08 9.00 24.84
N LEU A 65 1.10 8.12 25.05
CA LEU A 65 -0.05 8.38 25.91
C LEU A 65 0.37 8.53 27.37
N HIS A 66 1.19 7.61 27.90
CA HIS A 66 1.66 7.62 29.28
C HIS A 66 2.40 8.92 29.60
N TRP A 67 3.28 9.38 28.71
CA TRP A 67 4.01 10.65 28.85
C TRP A 67 3.17 11.89 28.52
N ARG A 68 1.88 11.74 28.19
CA ARG A 68 0.99 12.83 27.71
C ARG A 68 1.62 13.67 26.59
N SER A 69 2.45 13.05 25.75
CA SER A 69 3.26 13.74 24.74
C SER A 69 2.42 14.44 23.67
N PHE A 70 1.20 13.95 23.43
CA PHE A 70 0.29 14.54 22.45
C PHE A 70 -0.25 15.92 22.86
N GLU A 71 -0.33 16.21 24.17
CA GLU A 71 -0.86 17.47 24.72
C GLU A 71 0.27 18.48 25.01
N ALA A 72 1.52 18.08 24.82
CA ALA A 72 2.69 18.89 25.14
C ALA A 72 2.92 20.00 24.10
N MET A 73 3.09 21.24 24.58
CA MET A 73 3.42 22.40 23.74
C MET A 73 4.84 22.34 23.15
N LYS A 74 5.75 21.63 23.84
CA LYS A 74 7.13 21.39 23.39
C LYS A 74 7.54 20.00 23.84
N THR A 75 8.05 19.19 22.92
CA THR A 75 8.62 17.87 23.21
C THR A 75 9.55 17.46 22.08
N GLY A 76 10.71 16.89 22.43
CA GLY A 76 11.65 16.29 21.46
C GLY A 76 11.53 14.77 21.40
N VAL A 77 10.47 14.18 21.96
CA VAL A 77 10.26 12.72 21.93
C VAL A 77 9.88 12.25 20.53
N PHE A 78 9.04 13.01 19.82
CA PHE A 78 8.63 12.69 18.45
C PHE A 78 9.82 12.65 17.49
N ASP A 79 10.70 13.65 17.53
CA ASP A 79 11.89 13.70 16.67
C ASP A 79 12.83 12.52 16.93
N ARG A 80 13.04 12.13 18.19
CA ARG A 80 13.89 10.98 18.55
C ARG A 80 13.29 9.66 18.10
N ILE A 81 11.98 9.46 18.25
CA ILE A 81 11.27 8.27 17.74
C ILE A 81 11.37 8.21 16.22
N LEU A 82 11.07 9.33 15.54
CA LEU A 82 11.13 9.40 14.08
C LEU A 82 12.54 9.14 13.55
N HIS A 83 13.56 9.66 14.23
CA HIS A 83 14.96 9.38 13.89
C HIS A 83 15.28 7.89 14.04
N ALA A 84 14.91 7.26 15.16
CA ALA A 84 15.15 5.83 15.38
C ALA A 84 14.44 4.95 14.34
N ILE A 85 13.20 5.29 13.97
CA ILE A 85 12.46 4.58 12.91
C ILE A 85 13.15 4.75 11.55
N ASN A 86 13.53 5.98 11.18
CA ASN A 86 14.22 6.22 9.91
C ASN A 86 15.56 5.48 9.85
N SER A 87 16.35 5.51 10.92
CA SER A 87 17.60 4.74 10.99
C SER A 87 17.38 3.24 10.83
N ALA A 88 16.30 2.69 11.39
CA ALA A 88 15.95 1.28 11.23
C ALA A 88 15.52 0.93 9.79
N ILE A 89 14.77 1.81 9.13
CA ILE A 89 14.36 1.66 7.73
C ILE A 89 15.56 1.77 6.77
N GLU A 90 16.53 2.62 7.10
CA GLU A 90 17.72 2.86 6.27
C GLU A 90 18.84 1.82 6.50
N ALA A 91 18.84 1.13 7.64
CA ALA A 91 19.84 0.12 7.94
C ALA A 91 19.69 -1.17 7.11
N GLU A 92 18.46 -1.55 6.76
CA GLU A 92 18.18 -2.80 6.06
C GLU A 92 17.05 -2.61 5.03
N HIS A 93 17.41 -2.68 3.74
CA HIS A 93 16.46 -2.55 2.63
C HIS A 93 15.82 -3.90 2.20
N ASP A 94 15.72 -4.86 3.12
CA ASP A 94 14.98 -6.10 2.85
C ASP A 94 13.47 -5.82 2.78
N VAL A 95 12.79 -6.46 1.84
CA VAL A 95 11.34 -6.28 1.61
C VAL A 95 10.54 -6.65 2.85
N ARG A 96 10.99 -7.64 3.63
CA ARG A 96 10.34 -8.03 4.88
C ARG A 96 10.40 -6.91 5.93
N THR A 97 11.57 -6.29 6.09
CA THR A 97 11.78 -5.16 7.01
C THR A 97 10.96 -3.95 6.58
N LEU A 98 10.91 -3.64 5.29
CA LEU A 98 10.06 -2.57 4.75
C LEU A 98 8.56 -2.87 4.96
N ALA A 99 8.11 -4.11 4.72
CA ALA A 99 6.72 -4.50 4.92
C ALA A 99 6.32 -4.41 6.41
N TYR A 100 7.21 -4.82 7.32
CA TYR A 100 7.02 -4.64 8.75
C TYR A 100 6.85 -3.15 9.13
N TRP A 101 7.73 -2.28 8.64
CA TRP A 101 7.62 -0.84 8.92
C TRP A 101 6.37 -0.21 8.31
N LEU A 102 6.00 -0.60 7.08
CA LEU A 102 4.78 -0.10 6.43
C LEU A 102 3.53 -0.39 7.29
N SER A 103 3.45 -1.60 7.86
CA SER A 103 2.36 -2.00 8.77
C SER A 103 2.38 -1.20 10.08
N ASN A 104 3.55 -1.06 10.70
CA ASN A 104 3.69 -0.31 11.96
C ASN A 104 3.33 1.18 11.78
N LEU A 105 3.82 1.81 10.72
CA LEU A 105 3.57 3.21 10.41
C LEU A 105 2.09 3.46 10.10
N SER A 106 1.48 2.58 9.29
CA SER A 106 0.05 2.67 8.97
C SER A 106 -0.81 2.54 10.22
N ALA A 107 -0.55 1.52 11.04
CA ALA A 107 -1.29 1.29 12.28
C ALA A 107 -1.12 2.46 13.27
N LEU A 108 0.10 2.97 13.44
CA LEU A 108 0.38 4.09 14.34
C LEU A 108 -0.33 5.36 13.86
N THR A 109 -0.26 5.67 12.58
CA THR A 109 -0.91 6.85 12.00
C THR A 109 -2.43 6.79 12.14
N VAL A 110 -3.04 5.61 11.93
CA VAL A 110 -4.48 5.40 12.13
C VAL A 110 -4.87 5.55 13.61
N LEU A 111 -4.08 5.03 14.55
CA LEU A 111 -4.30 5.24 15.98
C LEU A 111 -4.25 6.74 16.34
N LEU A 112 -3.24 7.46 15.86
CA LEU A 112 -3.13 8.90 16.06
C LEU A 112 -4.34 9.64 15.50
N GLN A 113 -4.70 9.38 14.24
CA GLN A 113 -5.85 9.99 13.56
C GLN A 113 -7.17 9.76 14.32
N ARG A 114 -7.38 8.55 14.88
CA ARG A 114 -8.59 8.22 15.65
C ARG A 114 -8.58 8.79 17.08
N SER A 115 -7.40 9.01 17.66
CA SER A 115 -7.25 9.56 19.02
C SER A 115 -7.31 11.09 19.07
N PHE A 116 -6.94 11.77 18.00
CA PHE A 116 -6.94 13.23 17.97
C PHE A 116 -8.36 13.77 17.80
N LYS A 117 -8.79 14.64 18.71
CA LYS A 117 -10.08 15.32 18.60
C LYS A 117 -10.10 16.11 17.29
N THR A 118 -11.02 15.75 16.40
CA THR A 118 -11.34 16.61 15.25
C THR A 118 -12.18 17.75 15.78
N THR A 119 -11.58 18.94 15.93
CA THR A 119 -12.36 20.18 16.05
C THR A 119 -13.08 20.37 14.72
N ARG A 120 -14.25 19.76 14.55
CA ARG A 120 -15.24 20.23 13.58
C ARG A 120 -15.66 21.61 14.08
N THR A 121 -14.98 22.64 13.63
CA THR A 121 -15.63 23.94 13.49
C THR A 121 -16.87 23.66 12.68
N ALA A 122 -18.04 23.76 13.33
CA ALA A 122 -19.30 23.76 12.63
C ALA A 122 -19.14 24.74 11.47
N LEU A 123 -19.34 24.23 10.25
CA LEU A 123 -19.42 25.05 9.05
C LEU A 123 -20.55 26.05 9.28
N SER A 124 -20.19 27.22 9.78
CA SER A 124 -21.01 28.42 9.69
C SER A 124 -21.24 28.63 8.20
N THR A 125 -22.44 28.26 7.74
CA THR A 125 -22.99 28.64 6.46
C THR A 125 -22.59 30.09 6.12
N PRO A 126 -22.00 30.38 4.95
CA PRO A 126 -21.67 31.75 4.58
C PRO A 126 -22.97 32.48 4.27
N GLN A 127 -23.55 33.15 5.27
CA GLN A 127 -24.52 34.21 5.03
C GLN A 127 -23.82 35.31 4.24
N ARG A 128 -24.17 35.42 2.95
CA ARG A 128 -23.98 36.64 2.14
C ARG A 128 -24.37 37.85 2.99
N ARG A 129 -23.41 38.69 3.38
CA ARG A 129 -23.68 40.07 3.77
C ARG A 129 -22.97 41.02 2.82
N ARG A 130 -23.80 41.70 2.05
CA ARG A 130 -23.48 42.92 1.31
C ARG A 130 -22.87 43.95 2.26
N PHE A 131 -21.86 44.66 1.75
CA PHE A 131 -21.34 45.89 2.32
C PHE A 131 -22.44 46.97 2.37
N SER A 132 -22.58 47.62 3.52
CA SER A 132 -23.10 48.98 3.64
C SER A 132 -22.62 49.59 4.95
N SER A 133 -21.96 50.74 4.83
CA SER A 133 -21.43 51.61 5.89
C SER A 133 -22.53 52.13 6.83
N GLU A 134 -22.19 52.33 8.12
CA GLU A 134 -22.23 53.63 8.83
C GLU A 134 -22.24 53.48 10.38
N ARG A 135 -21.38 54.30 11.01
CA ARG A 135 -21.57 55.12 12.23
C ARG A 135 -21.95 54.51 13.60
N THR A 136 -20.95 54.60 14.49
CA THR A 136 -20.93 55.23 15.84
C THR A 136 -21.65 54.64 17.08
N PHE A 137 -20.86 54.63 18.18
CA PHE A 137 -21.16 54.86 19.62
C PHE A 137 -21.44 53.71 20.62
N HIS A 138 -20.59 53.75 21.69
CA HIS A 138 -20.81 53.56 23.14
C HIS A 138 -21.23 52.21 23.80
N THR A 139 -20.34 51.78 24.73
CA THR A 139 -20.57 51.48 26.17
C THR A 139 -21.33 50.23 26.66
N SER A 140 -20.82 49.69 27.79
CA SER A 140 -21.42 48.80 28.81
C SER A 140 -21.32 47.29 28.56
N GLN A 141 -20.41 46.59 29.26
CA GLN A 141 -20.65 45.86 30.53
C GLN A 141 -21.82 44.86 30.48
N THR A 142 -21.52 43.58 30.69
CA THR A 142 -22.07 42.76 31.80
C THR A 142 -21.33 41.43 31.87
N SER A 143 -20.90 41.11 33.09
CA SER A 143 -20.34 39.85 33.54
C SER A 143 -21.40 38.75 33.54
N ASN A 144 -21.00 37.48 33.38
CA ASN A 144 -21.45 36.45 34.31
C ASN A 144 -20.52 35.24 34.30
N ALA A 145 -20.03 34.95 35.50
CA ALA A 145 -19.30 33.77 35.89
C ALA A 145 -20.20 32.52 35.82
N GLY A 146 -19.62 31.40 35.42
CA GLY A 146 -20.23 30.08 35.49
C GLY A 146 -19.14 29.03 35.66
N LEU A 147 -18.87 28.69 36.92
CA LEU A 147 -18.00 27.63 37.38
C LEU A 147 -18.31 26.30 36.67
N ALA A 148 -17.29 25.64 36.14
CA ALA A 148 -17.27 24.19 35.93
C ALA A 148 -15.87 23.65 36.27
N TYR A 149 -15.61 23.54 37.57
CA TYR A 149 -14.65 22.58 38.11
C TYR A 149 -15.38 21.24 38.17
N LEU A 150 -15.16 20.37 37.19
CA LEU A 150 -15.47 18.94 37.29
C LEU A 150 -14.33 18.17 36.64
N GLY A 151 -13.88 17.14 37.36
CA GLY A 151 -12.64 16.42 37.17
C GLY A 151 -12.46 15.79 35.79
N GLY A 152 -11.19 15.54 35.47
CA GLY A 152 -10.74 14.86 34.27
C GLY A 152 -11.29 13.44 34.20
N GLN A 153 -12.44 13.30 33.54
CA GLN A 153 -12.94 12.01 33.11
C GLN A 153 -12.50 11.82 31.66
N SER A 154 -11.67 10.80 31.42
CA SER A 154 -11.28 10.37 30.07
C SER A 154 -12.56 10.07 29.28
N VAL A 155 -12.92 10.97 28.37
CA VAL A 155 -14.01 10.72 27.43
C VAL A 155 -13.49 9.68 26.44
N VAL A 156 -13.83 8.42 26.68
CA VAL A 156 -13.65 7.34 25.72
C VAL A 156 -14.47 7.71 24.48
N GLY A 157 -13.79 7.91 23.35
CA GLY A 157 -14.46 8.24 22.09
C GLY A 157 -15.32 7.08 21.59
N ALA A 158 -16.13 7.33 20.55
CA ALA A 158 -17.00 6.33 19.92
C ALA A 158 -16.28 5.06 19.39
N THR A 159 -14.95 5.02 19.47
CA THR A 159 -14.05 3.95 19.02
C THR A 159 -13.33 3.22 20.17
N GLY A 160 -13.65 3.49 21.44
CA GLY A 160 -12.97 2.88 22.59
C GLY A 160 -11.58 3.46 22.90
N LEU A 161 -11.09 4.42 22.10
CA LEU A 161 -9.77 5.06 22.28
C LEU A 161 -9.85 6.37 23.08
N PRO A 162 -8.78 6.75 23.82
CA PRO A 162 -8.69 8.04 24.50
C PRO A 162 -8.80 9.20 23.51
N GLN A 163 -9.71 10.15 23.75
CA GLN A 163 -9.81 11.38 22.96
C GLN A 163 -8.84 12.45 23.49
N VAL A 164 -7.83 12.79 22.70
CA VAL A 164 -6.73 13.68 23.07
C VAL A 164 -6.77 14.98 22.28
N GLU A 165 -6.56 16.12 22.95
CA GLU A 165 -6.39 17.42 22.29
C GLU A 165 -4.93 17.57 21.83
N ALA A 166 -4.65 17.10 20.61
CA ALA A 166 -3.31 17.12 20.05
C ALA A 166 -2.80 18.55 19.80
N LYS A 167 -1.60 18.85 20.32
CA LYS A 167 -0.87 20.09 20.02
C LYS A 167 -0.01 19.95 18.76
N TYR A 168 0.54 21.07 18.31
CA TYR A 168 1.30 21.16 17.06
C TYR A 168 2.39 20.07 16.89
N PRO A 169 3.24 19.76 17.89
CA PRO A 169 4.26 18.72 17.73
C PRO A 169 3.68 17.34 17.39
N ALA A 170 2.51 16.99 17.94
CA ALA A 170 1.85 15.72 17.67
C ALA A 170 1.20 15.68 16.28
N LEU A 171 0.65 16.81 15.82
CA LEU A 171 0.11 16.94 14.46
C LEU A 171 1.22 16.85 13.41
N LEU A 172 2.36 17.49 13.68
CA LEU A 172 3.55 17.41 12.82
C LEU A 172 4.09 15.97 12.77
N PHE A 173 4.23 15.31 13.92
CA PHE A 173 4.65 13.91 13.99
C PHE A 173 3.75 13.01 13.14
N LYS A 174 2.42 13.19 13.23
CA LYS A 174 1.47 12.43 12.40
C LYS A 174 1.70 12.68 10.90
N GLN A 175 1.93 13.92 10.47
CA GLN A 175 2.23 14.22 9.07
C GLN A 175 3.53 13.54 8.62
N GLN A 176 4.58 13.61 9.44
CA GLN A 176 5.86 12.97 9.14
C GLN A 176 5.75 11.44 9.06
N LEU A 177 4.85 10.81 9.83
CA LEU A 177 4.56 9.39 9.69
C LEU A 177 3.87 9.07 8.37
N VAL A 178 2.97 9.93 7.87
CA VAL A 178 2.35 9.78 6.53
C VAL A 178 3.42 9.85 5.45
N ASP A 179 4.29 10.86 5.50
CA ASP A 179 5.38 11.02 4.55
C ASP A 179 6.32 9.79 4.58
N LEU A 180 6.50 9.18 5.76
CA LEU A 180 7.29 7.97 5.92
C LEU A 180 6.58 6.71 5.40
N ILE A 181 5.25 6.62 5.49
CA ILE A 181 4.45 5.57 4.83
C ILE A 181 4.68 5.64 3.31
N GLU A 182 4.61 6.84 2.73
CA GLU A 182 4.83 7.07 1.30
C GLU A 182 6.26 6.70 0.89
N LYS A 183 7.27 7.10 1.68
CA LYS A 183 8.68 6.71 1.47
C LYS A 183 8.86 5.19 1.48
N VAL A 184 8.34 4.49 2.49
CA VAL A 184 8.47 3.03 2.62
C VAL A 184 7.72 2.30 1.51
N TYR A 185 6.51 2.75 1.17
CA TYR A 185 5.76 2.23 0.04
C TYR A 185 6.53 2.40 -1.28
N GLY A 186 7.11 3.58 -1.52
CA GLY A 186 7.96 3.85 -2.68
C GLY A 186 9.16 2.89 -2.75
N MET A 187 9.86 2.67 -1.64
CA MET A 187 10.97 1.72 -1.59
C MET A 187 10.57 0.28 -1.93
N ILE A 188 9.40 -0.18 -1.46
CA ILE A 188 8.87 -1.51 -1.82
C ILE A 188 8.53 -1.55 -3.32
N SER A 189 7.84 -0.52 -3.83
CA SER A 189 7.49 -0.41 -5.25
C SER A 189 8.74 -0.47 -6.12
N ASP A 190 9.77 0.33 -5.82
CA ASP A 190 11.04 0.36 -6.53
C ASP A 190 11.78 -0.98 -6.47
N SER A 191 11.69 -1.69 -5.34
CA SER A 191 12.25 -3.04 -5.18
C SER A 191 11.60 -4.02 -6.16
N VAL A 192 10.26 -4.05 -6.24
CA VAL A 192 9.54 -4.89 -7.21
C VAL A 192 9.88 -4.48 -8.64
N LYS A 193 9.87 -3.18 -8.95
CA LYS A 193 10.22 -2.64 -10.28
C LYS A 193 11.60 -3.13 -10.71
N LYS A 194 12.59 -3.03 -9.82
CA LYS A 194 13.98 -3.43 -10.08
C LYS A 194 14.11 -4.93 -10.38
N GLU A 195 13.35 -5.78 -9.70
CA GLU A 195 13.37 -7.23 -9.94
C GLU A 195 12.61 -7.61 -11.24
N LEU A 196 11.51 -6.92 -11.56
CA LEU A 196 10.71 -7.20 -12.75
C LEU A 196 11.32 -6.71 -14.06
N ASN A 197 11.96 -5.53 -14.08
CA ASN A 197 12.50 -4.91 -15.28
C ASN A 197 13.33 -5.86 -16.19
N PRO A 198 14.36 -6.58 -15.68
CA PRO A 198 15.14 -7.48 -16.52
C PRO A 198 14.32 -8.67 -17.04
N LEU A 199 13.32 -9.15 -16.28
CA LEU A 199 12.45 -10.23 -16.73
C LEU A 199 11.51 -9.77 -17.85
N LEU A 200 10.97 -8.55 -17.73
CA LEU A 200 10.10 -7.96 -18.74
C LEU A 200 10.83 -7.78 -20.08
N GLU A 201 12.14 -7.54 -20.07
CA GLU A 201 12.94 -7.42 -21.30
C GLU A 201 12.95 -8.71 -22.11
N LEU A 202 12.89 -9.85 -21.41
CA LEU A 202 12.92 -11.19 -21.99
C LEU A 202 11.53 -11.72 -22.37
N CYS A 203 10.45 -11.06 -21.93
CA CYS A 203 9.07 -11.52 -22.11
C CYS A 203 8.38 -11.01 -23.39
N ILE A 204 8.94 -10.01 -24.08
CA ILE A 204 8.26 -9.36 -25.21
C ILE A 204 8.46 -10.08 -26.56
N GLN A 205 9.47 -10.94 -26.66
CA GLN A 205 9.82 -11.65 -27.89
C GLN A 205 9.77 -13.17 -27.69
N ASP A 206 9.06 -13.89 -28.55
CA ASP A 206 9.04 -15.35 -28.57
C ASP A 206 10.46 -15.89 -28.81
N PRO A 207 11.02 -16.71 -27.89
CA PRO A 207 12.36 -17.29 -28.02
C PRO A 207 12.60 -18.11 -29.31
N ARG A 208 11.54 -18.55 -29.99
CA ARG A 208 11.63 -19.29 -31.25
C ARG A 208 11.87 -18.41 -32.47
N THR A 209 11.63 -17.10 -32.35
CA THR A 209 11.80 -16.15 -33.47
C THR A 209 13.23 -15.65 -33.64
N SER A 210 14.06 -15.75 -32.58
CA SER A 210 15.47 -15.34 -32.58
C SER A 210 16.42 -16.40 -33.11
N HIS A 211 16.03 -17.68 -33.07
CA HIS A 211 16.76 -18.78 -33.70
C HIS A 211 16.07 -19.20 -35.00
N SER A 212 16.57 -18.65 -36.12
CA SER A 212 16.10 -18.87 -37.48
C SER A 212 15.74 -20.32 -37.84
N ASN A 213 14.68 -20.49 -38.62
CA ASN A 213 14.56 -21.45 -39.74
C ASN A 213 14.90 -22.93 -39.53
N LEU A 214 14.86 -23.50 -38.32
CA LEU A 214 14.91 -24.96 -38.17
C LEU A 214 13.88 -25.48 -37.16
N ALA A 215 13.04 -26.38 -37.68
CA ALA A 215 12.14 -27.29 -36.97
C ALA A 215 10.91 -26.68 -36.28
N LYS A 216 9.79 -26.63 -37.03
CA LYS A 216 8.44 -26.74 -36.46
C LYS A 216 8.31 -28.11 -35.77
N SER A 217 8.62 -28.18 -34.47
CA SER A 217 8.34 -29.35 -33.65
C SER A 217 7.13 -29.09 -32.76
N ASN A 218 6.00 -29.70 -33.11
CA ASN A 218 4.84 -29.83 -32.23
C ASN A 218 5.28 -30.54 -30.94
N THR A 219 5.41 -29.79 -29.85
CA THR A 219 5.67 -30.38 -28.52
C THR A 219 4.51 -30.03 -27.59
N ASN A 220 3.76 -31.08 -27.24
CA ASN A 220 2.66 -31.03 -26.29
C ASN A 220 3.15 -30.58 -24.90
N GLY A 221 2.36 -29.75 -24.21
CA GLY A 221 2.33 -29.50 -22.76
C GLY A 221 3.61 -29.03 -22.06
N LEU A 222 4.68 -29.83 -22.10
CA LEU A 222 5.97 -29.59 -21.41
C LEU A 222 6.84 -28.56 -22.15
N GLY A 223 6.74 -28.47 -23.48
CA GLY A 223 7.47 -27.48 -24.28
C GLY A 223 6.98 -26.04 -24.05
N GLN A 224 5.71 -25.87 -23.65
CA GLN A 224 5.08 -24.58 -23.43
C GLN A 224 5.53 -23.94 -22.09
N GLN A 225 5.77 -24.75 -21.05
CA GLN A 225 6.32 -24.28 -19.77
C GLN A 225 7.74 -23.70 -19.91
N ASN A 226 8.60 -24.35 -20.72
CA ASN A 226 9.93 -23.81 -21.00
C ASN A 226 9.89 -22.51 -21.81
N GLN A 227 8.87 -22.34 -22.68
CA GLN A 227 8.69 -21.10 -23.45
C GLN A 227 8.24 -19.94 -22.56
N LEU A 228 7.40 -20.20 -21.56
CA LEU A 228 6.89 -19.19 -20.63
C LEU A 228 7.75 -19.01 -19.37
N ALA A 229 8.98 -19.52 -19.34
CA ALA A 229 9.83 -19.49 -18.14
C ALA A 229 10.03 -18.08 -17.57
N HIS A 230 10.20 -17.06 -18.43
CA HIS A 230 10.34 -15.67 -18.00
C HIS A 230 9.03 -15.11 -17.41
N TRP A 231 7.88 -15.43 -18.03
CA TRP A 231 6.56 -15.06 -17.51
C TRP A 231 6.26 -15.71 -16.16
N LEU A 232 6.57 -17.00 -16.01
CA LEU A 232 6.41 -17.71 -14.75
C LEU A 232 7.35 -17.15 -13.66
N SER A 233 8.52 -16.65 -14.05
CA SER A 233 9.42 -15.95 -13.12
C SER A 233 8.81 -14.64 -12.64
N ILE A 234 8.19 -13.85 -13.52
CA ILE A 234 7.44 -12.64 -13.13
C ILE A 234 6.33 -13.00 -12.16
N VAL A 235 5.51 -14.00 -12.46
CA VAL A 235 4.43 -14.47 -11.57
C VAL A 235 4.98 -14.85 -10.20
N LYS A 236 6.12 -15.56 -10.16
CA LYS A 236 6.78 -15.95 -8.91
C LYS A 236 7.24 -14.73 -8.10
N VAL A 237 7.83 -13.72 -8.73
CA VAL A 237 8.22 -12.47 -8.06
C VAL A 237 7.00 -11.81 -7.43
N ILE A 238 5.96 -11.57 -8.22
CA ILE A 238 4.73 -10.91 -7.75
C ILE A 238 4.06 -11.71 -6.60
N ALA A 239 4.03 -13.04 -6.70
CA ALA A 239 3.53 -13.92 -5.64
C ALA A 239 4.34 -13.82 -4.35
N ASN A 240 5.68 -13.83 -4.44
CA ASN A 240 6.55 -13.70 -3.27
C ASN A 240 6.32 -12.37 -2.53
N TYR A 241 6.18 -11.26 -3.26
CA TYR A 241 5.87 -9.97 -2.64
C TYR A 241 4.51 -9.99 -1.94
N LEU A 242 3.48 -10.57 -2.57
CA LEU A 242 2.16 -10.69 -1.94
C LEU A 242 2.24 -11.49 -0.63
N ASP A 243 2.96 -12.61 -0.64
CA ASP A 243 3.14 -13.44 0.55
C ASP A 243 3.88 -12.71 1.67
N VAL A 244 4.94 -11.97 1.36
CA VAL A 244 5.69 -11.16 2.36
C VAL A 244 4.81 -10.05 2.93
N LEU A 245 4.06 -9.34 2.09
CA LEU A 245 3.16 -8.25 2.53
C LEU A 245 2.03 -8.79 3.41
N LYS A 246 1.45 -9.94 3.06
CA LYS A 246 0.43 -10.61 3.87
C LYS A 246 0.98 -11.12 5.20
N ALA A 247 2.17 -11.75 5.19
CA ALA A 247 2.82 -12.25 6.39
C ALA A 247 3.17 -11.15 7.40
N ASN A 248 3.34 -9.90 6.93
CA ASN A 248 3.60 -8.73 7.78
C ASN A 248 2.34 -7.87 8.00
N HIS A 249 1.14 -8.37 7.69
CA HIS A 249 -0.13 -7.69 7.95
C HIS A 249 -0.22 -6.28 7.35
N VAL A 250 0.38 -6.06 6.17
CA VAL A 250 0.29 -4.77 5.48
C VAL A 250 -1.18 -4.49 5.14
N PRO A 251 -1.69 -3.26 5.38
CA PRO A 251 -3.07 -2.91 5.03
C PRO A 251 -3.41 -3.27 3.58
N SER A 252 -4.51 -4.00 3.38
CA SER A 252 -4.85 -4.54 2.07
C SER A 252 -5.03 -3.48 1.00
N ILE A 253 -5.49 -2.27 1.37
CA ILE A 253 -5.55 -1.14 0.43
C ILE A 253 -4.18 -0.78 -0.14
N LEU A 254 -3.11 -0.81 0.66
CA LEU A 254 -1.76 -0.49 0.18
C LEU A 254 -1.25 -1.60 -0.74
N VAL A 255 -1.50 -2.86 -0.37
CA VAL A 255 -1.14 -4.03 -1.19
C VAL A 255 -1.89 -4.00 -2.53
N HIS A 256 -3.19 -3.70 -2.52
CA HIS A 256 -4.00 -3.58 -3.73
C HIS A 256 -3.50 -2.48 -4.65
N LYS A 257 -3.23 -1.30 -4.10
CA LYS A 257 -2.69 -0.18 -4.86
C LYS A 257 -1.31 -0.49 -5.46
N LEU A 258 -0.45 -1.21 -4.72
CA LEU A 258 0.84 -1.66 -5.22
C LEU A 258 0.67 -2.55 -6.44
N PHE A 259 -0.15 -3.61 -6.38
CA PHE A 259 -0.29 -4.52 -7.51
C PHE A 259 -0.98 -3.90 -8.73
N VAL A 260 -1.89 -2.93 -8.54
CA VAL A 260 -2.43 -2.13 -9.64
C VAL A 260 -1.32 -1.32 -10.32
N GLN A 261 -0.43 -0.68 -9.55
CA GLN A 261 0.71 0.04 -10.12
C GLN A 261 1.71 -0.89 -10.81
N ILE A 262 2.00 -2.06 -10.25
CA ILE A 262 2.88 -3.04 -10.87
C ILE A 262 2.29 -3.57 -12.18
N PHE A 263 0.98 -3.85 -12.25
CA PHE A 263 0.35 -4.25 -13.51
C PHE A 263 0.34 -3.11 -14.52
N SER A 264 0.13 -1.87 -14.09
CA SER A 264 0.26 -0.69 -14.96
C SER A 264 1.68 -0.53 -15.50
N LEU A 265 2.72 -0.77 -14.69
CA LEU A 265 4.11 -0.77 -15.14
C LEU A 265 4.37 -1.83 -16.21
N ILE A 266 3.87 -3.06 -15.98
CA ILE A 266 3.98 -4.15 -16.95
C ILE A 266 3.30 -3.75 -18.27
N ASP A 267 2.11 -3.15 -18.20
CA ASP A 267 1.39 -2.62 -19.35
C ASP A 267 2.24 -1.62 -20.15
N VAL A 268 2.73 -0.57 -19.47
CA VAL A 268 3.56 0.49 -20.05
C VAL A 268 4.81 -0.09 -20.71
N GLN A 269 5.54 -0.95 -20.01
CA GLN A 269 6.81 -1.48 -20.52
C GLN A 269 6.61 -2.39 -21.73
N LEU A 270 5.68 -3.35 -21.65
CA LEU A 270 5.46 -4.28 -22.75
C LEU A 270 4.86 -3.58 -23.95
N PHE A 271 3.89 -2.69 -23.73
CA PHE A 271 3.24 -1.94 -24.81
C PHE A 271 4.23 -1.00 -25.52
N ASN A 272 5.02 -0.23 -24.78
CA ASN A 272 6.02 0.65 -25.38
C ASN A 272 7.06 -0.14 -26.19
N ARG A 273 7.50 -1.31 -25.69
CA ARG A 273 8.42 -2.18 -26.43
C ARG A 273 7.81 -2.74 -27.70
N LEU A 274 6.54 -3.13 -27.67
CA LEU A 274 5.79 -3.59 -28.84
C LEU A 274 5.70 -2.49 -29.91
N LEU A 275 5.43 -1.23 -29.51
CA LEU A 275 5.35 -0.08 -30.44
C LEU A 275 6.68 0.33 -31.07
N LEU A 276 7.81 -0.08 -30.48
CA LEU A 276 9.15 0.29 -30.94
C LEU A 276 9.82 -0.78 -31.80
N ARG A 277 9.32 -2.03 -31.78
CA ARG A 277 10.01 -3.20 -32.36
C ARG A 277 9.11 -3.96 -33.34
N ARG A 278 9.53 -4.04 -34.60
CA ARG A 278 8.74 -4.69 -35.66
C ARG A 278 8.60 -6.19 -35.42
N GLU A 279 9.64 -6.83 -34.93
CA GLU A 279 9.69 -8.25 -34.59
C GLU A 279 8.73 -8.65 -33.47
N CYS A 280 8.25 -7.68 -32.68
CA CYS A 280 7.25 -7.94 -31.63
C CYS A 280 5.81 -7.91 -32.17
N CYS A 281 5.60 -7.43 -33.40
CA CYS A 281 4.29 -7.28 -34.02
C CYS A 281 4.01 -8.41 -35.01
N SER A 282 4.00 -9.66 -34.55
CA SER A 282 3.59 -10.82 -35.36
C SER A 282 2.44 -11.60 -34.72
N PHE A 283 1.80 -12.47 -35.51
CA PHE A 283 0.77 -13.37 -34.97
C PHE A 283 1.37 -14.33 -33.94
N SER A 284 2.50 -14.97 -34.27
CA SER A 284 3.19 -15.89 -33.36
C SER A 284 3.61 -15.24 -32.05
N ASN A 285 4.16 -14.02 -32.11
CA ASN A 285 4.55 -13.27 -30.92
C ASN A 285 3.33 -12.81 -30.11
N GLY A 286 2.25 -12.42 -30.79
CA GLY A 286 0.97 -12.13 -30.16
C GLY A 286 0.46 -13.31 -29.33
N GLU A 287 0.46 -14.52 -29.89
CA GLU A 287 0.06 -15.74 -29.17
C GLU A 287 0.96 -16.02 -27.95
N TYR A 288 2.27 -15.82 -28.09
CA TYR A 288 3.23 -15.97 -27.00
C TYR A 288 2.96 -15.00 -25.85
N VAL A 289 2.85 -13.70 -26.14
CA VAL A 289 2.56 -12.68 -25.13
C VAL A 289 1.17 -12.91 -24.51
N LYS A 290 0.19 -13.33 -25.31
CA LYS A 290 -1.17 -13.66 -24.83
C LYS A 290 -1.15 -14.78 -23.80
N ALA A 291 -0.38 -15.84 -24.05
CA ALA A 291 -0.20 -16.94 -23.11
C ALA A 291 0.47 -16.46 -21.80
N GLY A 292 1.50 -15.61 -21.89
CA GLY A 292 2.14 -15.00 -20.73
C GLY A 292 1.19 -14.10 -19.90
N LEU A 293 0.38 -13.27 -20.56
CA LEU A 293 -0.65 -12.46 -19.90
C LEU A 293 -1.73 -13.32 -19.22
N ALA A 294 -2.02 -14.52 -19.75
CA ALA A 294 -2.95 -15.44 -19.12
C ALA A 294 -2.43 -15.97 -17.77
N GLU A 295 -1.12 -16.17 -17.63
CA GLU A 295 -0.50 -16.55 -16.34
C GLU A 295 -0.62 -15.42 -15.31
N LEU A 296 -0.41 -14.16 -15.72
CA LEU A 296 -0.64 -12.99 -14.86
C LEU A 296 -2.10 -12.84 -14.45
N LYS A 297 -3.04 -13.12 -15.38
CA LYS A 297 -4.46 -13.12 -15.09
C LYS A 297 -4.81 -14.19 -14.06
N HIS A 298 -4.34 -15.42 -14.26
CA HIS A 298 -4.58 -16.52 -13.33
C HIS A 298 -4.05 -16.20 -11.93
N TRP A 299 -2.86 -15.60 -11.82
CA TRP A 299 -2.35 -15.11 -10.54
C TRP A 299 -3.26 -14.04 -9.92
N SER A 300 -3.70 -13.04 -10.70
CA SER A 300 -4.57 -11.96 -10.23
C SER A 300 -5.93 -12.47 -9.73
N ASP A 301 -6.51 -13.45 -10.41
CA ASP A 301 -7.76 -14.09 -10.02
C ASP A 301 -7.61 -14.84 -8.68
N ASN A 302 -6.45 -15.48 -8.45
CA ASN A 302 -6.14 -16.25 -7.23
C ASN A 302 -5.74 -15.36 -6.04
N ALA A 303 -5.14 -14.19 -6.28
CA ALA A 303 -4.70 -13.25 -5.24
C ALA A 303 -5.87 -12.61 -4.45
N THR A 304 -7.12 -12.95 -4.78
CA THR A 304 -8.38 -12.42 -4.23
C THR A 304 -8.66 -10.98 -4.64
N ARG A 305 -9.96 -10.62 -4.62
CA ARG A 305 -10.41 -9.25 -4.92
C ARG A 305 -9.83 -8.22 -3.94
N GLU A 306 -9.55 -8.62 -2.71
CA GLU A 306 -8.99 -7.73 -1.68
C GLU A 306 -7.60 -7.20 -2.06
N PHE A 307 -6.73 -8.04 -2.62
CA PHE A 307 -5.34 -7.66 -2.90
C PHE A 307 -5.05 -7.37 -4.37
N ALA A 308 -5.87 -7.84 -5.30
CA ALA A 308 -5.62 -7.67 -6.74
C ALA A 308 -6.89 -7.36 -7.55
N GLY A 309 -8.01 -6.99 -6.92
CA GLY A 309 -9.35 -6.91 -7.52
C GLY A 309 -9.57 -5.89 -8.64
N SER A 310 -8.52 -5.21 -9.10
CA SER A 310 -8.53 -4.36 -10.29
C SER A 310 -7.18 -4.32 -11.02
N ALA A 311 -6.26 -5.23 -10.69
CA ALA A 311 -4.91 -5.21 -11.25
C ALA A 311 -4.94 -5.60 -12.74
N TRP A 312 -5.77 -6.57 -13.10
CA TRP A 312 -5.94 -7.05 -14.47
C TRP A 312 -6.39 -5.97 -15.46
N GLU A 313 -7.22 -5.02 -15.01
CA GLU A 313 -7.68 -3.88 -15.81
C GLU A 313 -6.56 -2.89 -16.14
N ALA A 314 -5.48 -2.87 -15.34
CA ALA A 314 -4.33 -2.01 -15.60
C ALA A 314 -3.50 -2.47 -16.81
N LEU A 315 -3.62 -3.75 -17.25
CA LEU A 315 -2.94 -4.30 -18.44
C LEU A 315 -3.66 -4.01 -19.76
N LYS A 316 -4.53 -3.00 -19.80
CA LYS A 316 -5.47 -2.81 -20.92
C LYS A 316 -4.77 -2.54 -22.27
N HIS A 317 -3.65 -1.82 -22.32
CA HIS A 317 -3.06 -1.45 -23.61
C HIS A 317 -2.34 -2.63 -24.26
N ILE A 318 -1.49 -3.34 -23.52
CA ILE A 318 -0.80 -4.53 -24.03
C ILE A 318 -1.79 -5.63 -24.37
N ARG A 319 -2.82 -5.84 -23.55
CA ARG A 319 -3.87 -6.83 -23.83
C ARG A 319 -4.58 -6.56 -25.14
N GLN A 320 -5.06 -5.33 -25.34
CA GLN A 320 -5.79 -4.98 -26.55
C GLN A 320 -4.89 -5.00 -27.79
N ALA A 321 -3.62 -4.58 -27.67
CA ALA A 321 -2.63 -4.72 -28.74
C ALA A 321 -2.42 -6.19 -29.13
N VAL A 322 -2.25 -7.07 -28.15
CA VAL A 322 -2.04 -8.51 -28.36
C VAL A 322 -3.30 -9.17 -28.91
N ASP A 323 -4.48 -8.84 -28.38
CA ASP A 323 -5.75 -9.30 -28.91
C ASP A 323 -5.90 -8.89 -30.37
N PHE A 324 -5.53 -7.65 -30.72
CA PHE A 324 -5.45 -7.22 -32.12
C PHE A 324 -4.50 -8.11 -32.92
N LEU A 325 -3.25 -8.32 -32.50
CA LEU A 325 -2.26 -9.14 -33.21
C LEU A 325 -2.75 -10.58 -33.49
N VAL A 326 -3.58 -11.14 -32.61
CA VAL A 326 -4.06 -12.53 -32.66
C VAL A 326 -5.40 -12.71 -33.40
N ILE A 327 -6.15 -11.64 -33.70
CA ILE A 327 -7.45 -11.80 -34.38
C ILE A 327 -7.27 -12.43 -35.79
N SER A 328 -7.96 -13.54 -36.07
CA SER A 328 -7.89 -14.21 -37.38
C SER A 328 -8.74 -13.53 -38.47
N LEU A 329 -9.76 -12.73 -38.08
CA LEU A 329 -10.71 -12.09 -38.99
C LEU A 329 -10.39 -10.62 -39.30
N LYS A 330 -9.15 -10.17 -39.10
CA LYS A 330 -8.71 -8.78 -39.38
C LYS A 330 -9.11 -8.27 -40.78
N PRO A 331 -9.02 -9.06 -41.87
CA PRO A 331 -9.39 -8.57 -43.21
C PRO A 331 -10.86 -8.20 -43.35
N MET A 332 -11.73 -8.76 -42.50
CA MET A 332 -13.18 -8.63 -42.60
C MET A 332 -13.75 -7.60 -41.60
N ARG A 333 -12.90 -6.99 -40.77
CA ARG A 333 -13.32 -6.05 -39.72
C ARG A 333 -13.08 -4.61 -40.14
N THR A 334 -14.05 -3.74 -39.88
CA THR A 334 -13.90 -2.29 -40.12
C THR A 334 -13.10 -1.62 -38.99
N LEU A 335 -12.60 -0.40 -39.24
CA LEU A 335 -11.92 0.40 -38.21
C LEU A 335 -12.81 0.63 -36.98
N ARG A 336 -14.10 0.88 -37.23
CA ARG A 336 -15.09 1.11 -36.16
C ARG A 336 -15.25 -0.14 -35.28
N GLU A 337 -15.37 -1.31 -35.89
CA GLU A 337 -15.50 -2.59 -35.16
C GLU A 337 -14.24 -2.89 -34.35
N ILE A 338 -13.05 -2.70 -34.93
CA ILE A 338 -11.79 -2.95 -34.20
C ILE A 338 -11.66 -1.99 -33.00
N ARG A 339 -12.01 -0.71 -33.15
CA ARG A 339 -11.96 0.24 -32.02
C ARG A 339 -13.00 -0.06 -30.94
N ALA A 340 -14.21 -0.42 -31.35
CA ALA A 340 -15.31 -0.66 -30.41
C ALA A 340 -15.16 -2.01 -29.69
N ASP A 341 -14.75 -3.07 -30.38
CA ASP A 341 -14.78 -4.42 -29.85
C ASP A 341 -13.44 -4.87 -29.25
N VAL A 342 -12.32 -4.25 -29.66
CA VAL A 342 -10.97 -4.73 -29.34
C VAL A 342 -10.12 -3.62 -28.72
N CYS A 343 -9.90 -2.53 -29.46
CA CYS A 343 -8.90 -1.50 -29.16
C CYS A 343 -9.52 -0.22 -28.60
N GLN A 344 -10.29 -0.33 -27.52
CA GLN A 344 -10.96 0.82 -26.88
C GLN A 344 -9.99 1.77 -26.15
N ALA A 345 -8.88 1.24 -25.63
CA ALA A 345 -7.88 1.97 -24.87
C ALA A 345 -6.76 2.57 -25.74
N LEU A 346 -6.58 2.08 -26.98
CA LEU A 346 -5.53 2.53 -27.88
C LEU A 346 -5.96 3.79 -28.63
N SER A 347 -5.07 4.78 -28.72
CA SER A 347 -5.24 5.92 -29.62
C SER A 347 -5.15 5.49 -31.09
N ILE A 348 -5.64 6.34 -32.01
CA ILE A 348 -5.51 6.02 -33.45
C ILE A 348 -4.04 5.94 -33.85
N GLN A 349 -3.19 6.82 -33.31
CA GLN A 349 -1.76 6.85 -33.60
C GLN A 349 -1.06 5.56 -33.15
N GLN A 350 -1.41 5.05 -31.96
CA GLN A 350 -0.88 3.78 -31.47
C GLN A 350 -1.34 2.61 -32.34
N LEU A 351 -2.62 2.57 -32.73
CA LEU A 351 -3.15 1.53 -33.61
C LEU A 351 -2.51 1.58 -35.00
N GLU A 352 -2.34 2.77 -35.59
CA GLU A 352 -1.63 2.95 -36.87
C GLU A 352 -0.20 2.44 -36.79
N ARG A 353 0.50 2.72 -35.69
CA ARG A 353 1.86 2.24 -35.45
C ARG A 353 1.95 0.71 -35.40
N ILE A 354 1.05 0.05 -34.68
CA ILE A 354 0.98 -1.42 -34.61
C ILE A 354 0.69 -2.01 -35.99
N VAL A 355 -0.34 -1.48 -36.68
CA VAL A 355 -0.76 -1.94 -38.01
C VAL A 355 0.36 -1.80 -39.03
N GLY A 356 1.11 -0.68 -39.00
CA GLY A 356 2.23 -0.44 -39.90
C GLY A 356 3.41 -1.39 -39.69
N MET A 357 3.54 -2.00 -38.51
CA MET A 357 4.62 -2.95 -38.18
C MET A 357 4.19 -4.41 -38.28
N TYR A 358 2.88 -4.69 -38.28
CA TYR A 358 2.34 -6.05 -38.22
C TYR A 358 2.81 -6.97 -39.36
N LEU A 359 3.12 -8.22 -39.02
CA LEU A 359 3.42 -9.30 -39.96
C LEU A 359 2.69 -10.60 -39.58
N ASP A 360 1.90 -11.16 -40.49
CA ASP A 360 1.37 -12.53 -40.34
C ASP A 360 2.39 -13.54 -40.87
N ASP A 361 3.17 -14.09 -39.93
CA ASP A 361 4.27 -15.02 -40.18
C ASP A 361 3.84 -16.50 -40.26
N VAL A 362 2.59 -16.81 -39.90
CA VAL A 362 2.07 -18.19 -39.88
C VAL A 362 1.29 -18.51 -41.16
N ASN A 363 0.45 -17.58 -41.63
CA ASN A 363 -0.43 -17.83 -42.79
C ASN A 363 0.12 -17.25 -44.11
N GLY A 364 1.23 -16.52 -44.07
CA GLY A 364 1.93 -16.02 -45.27
C GLY A 364 1.12 -15.04 -46.12
N SER A 365 0.04 -14.47 -45.58
CA SER A 365 -0.86 -13.54 -46.26
C SER A 365 -1.03 -12.27 -45.44
N ASN A 366 -0.83 -11.11 -46.07
CA ASN A 366 -1.06 -9.80 -45.46
C ASN A 366 -2.57 -9.61 -45.21
N THR A 367 -3.00 -9.93 -44.00
CA THR A 367 -4.40 -9.99 -43.58
C THR A 367 -4.93 -8.66 -43.02
N ILE A 368 -4.59 -7.53 -43.66
CA ILE A 368 -5.22 -6.24 -43.35
C ILE A 368 -5.85 -5.67 -44.62
N SER A 369 -7.15 -5.36 -44.59
CA SER A 369 -7.85 -4.77 -45.71
C SER A 369 -7.27 -3.40 -46.07
N ALA A 370 -7.11 -3.13 -47.38
CA ALA A 370 -6.69 -1.82 -47.87
C ALA A 370 -7.67 -0.70 -47.45
N GLU A 371 -8.96 -1.02 -47.35
CA GLU A 371 -9.99 -0.12 -46.85
C GLU A 371 -9.71 0.25 -45.40
N PHE A 372 -9.53 -0.73 -44.52
CA PHE A 372 -9.19 -0.52 -43.11
C PHE A 372 -7.92 0.34 -42.96
N ALA A 373 -6.86 0.03 -43.71
CA ALA A 373 -5.61 0.78 -43.66
C ALA A 373 -5.78 2.23 -44.14
N SER A 374 -6.62 2.46 -45.15
CA SER A 374 -6.93 3.82 -45.64
C SER A 374 -7.74 4.63 -44.63
N SER A 375 -8.76 4.03 -44.02
CA SER A 375 -9.58 4.68 -42.98
C SER A 375 -8.75 5.02 -41.75
N LEU A 376 -7.82 4.13 -41.36
CA LEU A 376 -6.94 4.36 -40.22
C LEU A 376 -5.99 5.54 -40.46
N LYS A 377 -5.38 5.62 -41.65
CA LYS A 377 -4.53 6.76 -42.04
C LYS A 377 -5.31 8.08 -42.10
N ALA A 378 -6.55 8.06 -42.57
CA ALA A 378 -7.41 9.25 -42.58
C ALA A 378 -7.71 9.72 -41.15
N ALA A 379 -8.16 8.81 -40.28
CA ALA A 379 -8.43 9.11 -38.88
C ALA A 379 -7.18 9.60 -38.13
N ALA A 380 -6.00 9.06 -38.44
CA ALA A 380 -4.75 9.46 -37.82
C ALA A 380 -4.35 10.90 -38.17
N ARG A 381 -4.57 11.29 -39.44
CA ARG A 381 -4.34 12.67 -39.91
C ARG A 381 -5.31 13.65 -39.26
N GLU A 382 -6.57 13.27 -39.10
CA GLU A 382 -7.57 14.09 -38.40
C GLU A 382 -7.18 14.30 -36.94
N GLU A 383 -6.80 13.23 -36.24
CA GLU A 383 -6.38 13.29 -34.83
C GLU A 383 -5.13 14.15 -34.63
N ALA A 384 -4.13 14.02 -35.50
CA ALA A 384 -2.92 14.83 -35.49
C ALA A 384 -3.16 16.35 -35.73
N ASN A 385 -4.21 16.70 -36.47
CA ASN A 385 -4.57 18.10 -36.72
C ASN A 385 -5.33 18.75 -35.54
N THR A 386 -5.91 17.94 -34.64
CA THR A 386 -6.77 18.42 -33.55
C THR A 386 -6.09 18.56 -32.20
N VAL A 387 -4.98 17.86 -31.96
CA VAL A 387 -4.32 17.81 -30.65
C VAL A 387 -2.83 18.11 -30.80
N THR A 388 -2.35 19.11 -30.06
CA THR A 388 -0.97 19.64 -30.15
C THR A 388 0.07 18.87 -29.33
N THR A 389 -0.35 17.92 -28.47
CA THR A 389 0.55 17.08 -27.65
C THR A 389 0.05 15.64 -27.62
N PHE A 390 0.50 14.81 -28.56
CA PHE A 390 0.33 13.35 -28.49
C PHE A 390 1.65 12.68 -28.14
N SER A 391 1.70 11.98 -27.01
CA SER A 391 2.69 10.93 -26.80
C SER A 391 2.12 9.61 -27.33
N ILE A 392 2.84 8.98 -28.25
CA ILE A 392 2.49 7.63 -28.75
C ILE A 392 2.82 6.58 -27.67
N LEU A 393 3.85 6.84 -26.87
CA LEU A 393 4.28 5.98 -25.78
C LEU A 393 3.48 6.30 -24.51
N LEU A 394 3.28 5.29 -23.68
CA LEU A 394 2.68 5.43 -22.36
C LEU A 394 3.73 5.94 -21.37
N ASP A 395 3.32 6.82 -20.48
CA ASP A 395 4.15 7.33 -19.37
C ASP A 395 3.98 6.45 -18.13
N ASP A 396 5.06 6.28 -17.35
CA ASP A 396 5.00 5.62 -16.04
C ASP A 396 4.55 6.63 -14.97
N ASP A 397 3.33 6.47 -14.45
CA ASP A 397 2.84 7.27 -13.33
C ASP A 397 3.41 6.74 -12.01
N SER A 398 4.45 7.40 -11.52
CA SER A 398 5.12 7.06 -10.26
C SER A 398 4.50 7.76 -9.03
N SER A 399 3.34 8.39 -9.17
CA SER A 399 2.68 9.06 -8.05
C SER A 399 2.20 8.07 -6.97
N ILE A 400 2.05 8.56 -5.74
CA ILE A 400 1.48 7.76 -4.64
C ILE A 400 -0.02 7.58 -4.90
N PRO A 401 -0.53 6.33 -4.99
CA PRO A 401 -1.89 6.06 -5.48
C PRO A 401 -2.95 6.01 -4.36
N PHE A 402 -2.65 6.50 -3.16
CA PHE A 402 -3.51 6.46 -1.99
C PHE A 402 -3.39 7.73 -1.15
N SER A 403 -4.39 7.96 -0.32
CA SER A 403 -4.40 8.99 0.71
C SER A 403 -4.45 8.38 2.12
N LEU A 404 -4.14 9.15 3.15
CA LEU A 404 -4.33 8.74 4.54
C LEU A 404 -5.79 8.33 4.84
N ASP A 405 -6.75 8.98 4.17
CA ASP A 405 -8.17 8.72 4.34
C ASP A 405 -8.55 7.31 3.85
N ASP A 406 -7.90 6.84 2.78
CA ASP A 406 -8.09 5.49 2.24
C ASP A 406 -7.59 4.42 3.23
N ILE A 407 -6.42 4.65 3.83
CA ILE A 407 -5.84 3.78 4.86
C ILE A 407 -6.77 3.73 6.09
N THR A 408 -7.24 4.88 6.55
CA THR A 408 -8.05 4.99 7.77
C THR A 408 -9.42 4.32 7.65
N LYS A 409 -10.04 4.40 6.45
CA LYS A 409 -11.36 3.80 6.17
C LYS A 409 -11.31 2.28 6.06
N THR A 410 -10.20 1.73 5.57
CA THR A 410 -10.07 0.30 5.27
C THR A 410 -9.43 -0.50 6.40
N MET A 411 -8.59 0.14 7.22
CA MET A 411 -7.92 -0.52 8.33
C MET A 411 -8.91 -0.82 9.49
N PRO A 412 -8.94 -2.05 10.03
CA PRO A 412 -9.84 -2.42 11.12
C PRO A 412 -9.62 -1.56 12.37
N THR A 413 -10.61 -1.53 13.26
CA THR A 413 -10.47 -0.87 14.56
C THR A 413 -9.43 -1.63 15.39
N ILE A 414 -8.30 -0.98 15.66
CA ILE A 414 -7.29 -1.52 16.58
C ILE A 414 -7.80 -1.24 17.99
N GLU A 415 -8.54 -2.19 18.54
CA GLU A 415 -8.90 -2.18 19.96
C GLU A 415 -7.64 -2.45 20.79
N MET A 416 -7.35 -1.59 21.77
CA MET A 416 -6.22 -1.80 22.69
C MET A 416 -6.69 -2.70 23.82
N ALA A 417 -6.39 -4.00 23.78
CA ALA A 417 -6.60 -4.87 24.93
C ALA A 417 -5.35 -4.83 25.82
N ASP A 418 -5.52 -4.81 27.14
CA ASP A 418 -4.39 -4.81 28.10
C ASP A 418 -3.50 -6.06 27.94
N ASP A 419 -4.04 -7.15 27.39
CA ASP A 419 -3.32 -8.39 27.13
C ASP A 419 -2.38 -8.35 25.92
N ASP A 420 -2.55 -7.42 24.96
CA ASP A 420 -1.81 -7.45 23.69
C ASP A 420 -0.31 -7.19 23.85
N LEU A 421 0.09 -6.41 24.85
CA LEU A 421 1.48 -6.08 25.18
C LEU A 421 2.02 -6.85 26.38
N LEU A 422 1.17 -7.60 27.08
CA LEU A 422 1.53 -8.34 28.29
C LEU A 422 2.72 -9.31 28.08
N PRO A 423 2.81 -10.07 26.98
CA PRO A 423 3.97 -10.94 26.73
C PRO A 423 5.27 -10.13 26.58
N PHE A 424 5.21 -9.04 25.81
CA PHE A 424 6.37 -8.18 25.57
C PHE A 424 6.88 -7.50 26.84
N VAL A 425 5.98 -6.97 27.68
CA VAL A 425 6.34 -6.31 28.94
C VAL A 425 6.90 -7.30 29.97
N ARG A 426 6.45 -8.56 29.97
CA ARG A 426 7.04 -9.61 30.83
C ARG A 426 8.49 -9.90 30.49
N GLU A 427 8.85 -9.87 29.22
CA GLU A 427 10.22 -10.07 28.75
C GLU A 427 11.08 -8.80 28.91
N ASN A 428 10.44 -7.63 29.00
CA ASN A 428 11.10 -6.33 29.08
C ASN A 428 10.61 -5.54 30.30
N PRO A 429 11.17 -5.79 31.51
CA PRO A 429 10.69 -5.19 32.75
C PRO A 429 10.81 -3.66 32.80
N GLY A 430 11.64 -3.06 31.93
CA GLY A 430 11.71 -1.60 31.75
C GLY A 430 10.40 -0.95 31.28
N PHE A 431 9.43 -1.73 30.77
CA PHE A 431 8.11 -1.24 30.39
C PHE A 431 7.01 -1.56 31.41
N ALA A 432 7.35 -2.00 32.63
CA ALA A 432 6.37 -2.32 33.66
C ALA A 432 5.45 -1.14 34.02
N PHE A 433 5.90 0.10 33.80
CA PHE A 433 5.08 1.31 33.98
C PHE A 433 3.84 1.34 33.08
N LEU A 434 3.86 0.66 31.92
CA LEU A 434 2.69 0.57 31.03
C LEU A 434 1.56 -0.28 31.62
N LEU A 435 1.88 -1.22 32.52
CA LEU A 435 0.91 -2.05 33.23
C LEU A 435 0.32 -1.37 34.47
N GLN A 436 0.89 -0.24 34.90
CA GLN A 436 0.48 0.47 36.11
C GLN A 436 -0.59 1.54 35.86
N ARG A 437 -1.39 1.43 34.79
CA ARG A 437 -2.45 2.42 34.54
C ARG A 437 -3.44 2.44 35.72
N GLY A 438 -3.44 3.58 36.41
CA GLY A 438 -4.12 3.81 37.67
C GLY A 438 -5.64 3.83 37.62
N GLU A 439 -6.18 3.60 38.80
CA GLU A 439 -7.53 3.97 39.25
C GLU A 439 -7.91 5.42 38.94
#